data_AF-A0A934A1A7-F1
#
_entry.id   AF-A0A934A1A7-F1
#
_cell.length_a   1.000
_cell.length_b   1.000
_cell.length_c   1.000
_cell.angle_alpha   90.00
_cell.angle_beta   90.00
_cell.angle_gamma   90.00
#
_symmetry.space_group_name_H-M   'P 1'
#
loop_
_entity.id
_entity.type
_entity.pdbx_description
1 polymer ?
#
loop_
_entity_poly.entity_id
_entity_poly.type
_entity_poly.pdbx_seq_one_letter_code
_entity_poly.pdbx_strand_id
1 'polypeptide(L)'
;MDMNRQTMRECSRLVPLAADFCVVPPHMRIFVLILALLFLTSACSEDGTHRRASVVHPILRMEVVEIPSEGKVCWLQGDAEIKKKEINKYRKIEIGTIVGEDDILRLKRGCVTRIEFGDGSQIINEPQDKDIYITFEFVKTNNVPK
;
A
#
# COMPACT_ATOMS: atom_id res chain seq x y z
N MET A 1 10.07 22.67 50.32
CA MET A 1 10.10 21.19 50.24
C MET A 1 8.69 20.80 49.84
N ASP A 2 8.39 20.85 48.54
CA ASP A 2 7.01 20.84 48.01
C ASP A 2 6.89 19.86 46.84
N MET A 3 7.50 18.68 46.99
CA MET A 3 7.51 17.64 45.95
C MET A 3 6.44 16.57 46.16
N ASN A 4 5.52 16.76 47.12
CA ASN A 4 4.58 15.71 47.55
C ASN A 4 3.10 15.98 47.23
N ARG A 5 2.76 17.07 46.52
CA ARG A 5 1.38 17.38 46.12
C ARG A 5 1.07 17.18 44.63
N GLN A 6 2.07 17.06 43.77
CA GLN A 6 1.87 16.85 42.33
C GLN A 6 1.74 15.37 41.96
N THR A 7 2.47 14.47 42.62
CA THR A 7 2.46 13.02 42.32
C THR A 7 1.13 12.34 42.65
N MET A 8 0.37 12.84 43.64
CA MET A 8 -0.96 12.30 43.95
C MET A 8 -2.07 12.76 42.98
N ARG A 9 -1.87 13.79 42.17
CA ARG A 9 -2.87 14.24 41.17
C ARG A 9 -2.74 13.55 39.83
N GLU A 10 -1.58 13.00 39.49
CA GLU A 10 -1.40 12.23 38.25
C GLU A 10 -1.91 10.79 38.38
N CYS A 11 -1.85 10.19 39.56
CA CYS A 11 -2.45 8.87 39.79
C CYS A 11 -4.00 8.87 39.75
N SER A 12 -4.66 10.02 39.86
CA SER A 12 -6.13 10.13 39.77
C SER A 12 -6.67 10.27 38.34
N ARG A 13 -5.79 10.55 37.36
CA ARG A 13 -6.19 10.73 35.94
C ARG A 13 -6.06 9.47 35.07
N LEU A 14 -5.38 8.44 35.57
CA LEU A 14 -5.26 7.14 34.89
C LEU A 14 -6.33 6.11 35.32
N VAL A 15 -7.17 6.44 36.30
CA VAL A 15 -8.22 5.53 36.80
C VAL A 15 -9.46 5.42 35.88
N PRO A 16 -9.89 6.42 35.08
CA PRO A 16 -11.09 6.22 34.26
C PRO A 16 -10.85 5.38 32.99
N LEU A 17 -9.59 5.14 32.57
CA LEU A 17 -9.30 4.26 31.43
C LEU A 17 -9.37 2.76 31.77
N ALA A 18 -9.29 2.40 33.05
CA ALA A 18 -9.39 1.02 33.51
C ALA A 18 -10.83 0.61 33.91
N ALA A 19 -11.73 1.59 34.09
CA ALA A 19 -13.11 1.33 34.53
C ALA A 19 -14.02 0.75 33.43
N ASP A 20 -13.66 0.93 32.15
CA ASP A 20 -14.45 0.39 31.02
C ASP A 20 -14.00 -0.99 30.52
N PHE A 21 -13.04 -1.65 31.19
CA PHE A 21 -12.69 -3.06 30.89
C PHE A 21 -13.71 -4.08 31.43
N CYS A 22 -14.69 -3.63 32.23
CA CYS A 22 -15.75 -4.49 32.79
C CYS A 22 -17.03 -4.55 31.94
N VAL A 23 -17.14 -3.77 30.86
CA VAL A 23 -18.33 -3.76 29.97
C VAL A 23 -18.11 -4.57 28.68
N VAL A 24 -16.86 -4.96 28.41
CA VAL A 24 -16.50 -5.69 27.19
C VAL A 24 -16.74 -7.19 27.38
N PRO A 25 -17.61 -7.81 26.56
CA PRO A 25 -17.86 -9.25 26.61
C PRO A 25 -16.56 -10.05 26.48
N PRO A 26 -16.45 -11.24 27.11
CA PRO A 26 -15.22 -12.03 27.11
C PRO A 26 -14.69 -12.34 25.70
N HIS A 27 -15.56 -12.44 24.70
CA HIS A 27 -15.19 -12.65 23.29
C HIS A 27 -14.53 -11.42 22.63
N MET A 28 -14.87 -10.20 23.07
CA MET A 28 -14.28 -8.97 22.55
C MET A 28 -12.91 -8.66 23.14
N ARG A 29 -12.57 -9.21 24.32
CA ARG A 29 -11.23 -9.08 24.92
C ARG A 29 -10.15 -9.75 24.07
N ILE A 30 -10.48 -10.90 23.48
CA ILE A 30 -9.61 -11.62 22.55
C ILE A 30 -9.37 -10.77 21.30
N PHE A 31 -10.41 -10.14 20.77
CA PHE A 31 -10.31 -9.29 19.59
C PHE A 31 -9.40 -8.08 19.81
N VAL A 32 -9.50 -7.42 20.97
CA VAL A 32 -8.63 -6.30 21.34
C VAL A 32 -7.18 -6.74 21.51
N LEU A 33 -6.94 -7.92 22.10
CA LEU A 33 -5.60 -8.50 22.22
C LEU A 33 -4.98 -8.83 20.85
N ILE A 34 -5.76 -9.41 19.94
CA ILE A 34 -5.32 -9.70 18.56
C ILE A 34 -5.00 -8.40 17.82
N LEU A 35 -5.83 -7.37 17.96
CA LEU A 35 -5.58 -6.06 17.36
C LEU A 35 -4.28 -5.44 17.87
N ALA A 36 -4.06 -5.45 19.18
CA ALA A 36 -2.84 -4.91 19.79
C ALA A 36 -1.58 -5.65 19.34
N LEU A 37 -1.64 -6.99 19.23
CA LEU A 37 -0.55 -7.81 18.69
C LEU A 37 -0.23 -7.47 17.22
N LEU A 38 -1.25 -7.27 16.38
CA LEU A 38 -1.09 -6.85 14.98
C LEU A 38 -0.36 -5.50 14.88
N PHE A 39 -0.76 -4.52 15.69
CA PHE A 39 -0.10 -3.21 15.72
C PHE A 39 1.35 -3.28 16.22
N LEU A 40 1.64 -4.14 17.20
CA LEU A 40 3.01 -4.35 17.69
C LEU A 40 3.93 -4.97 16.63
N THR A 41 3.44 -5.92 15.81
CA THR A 41 4.26 -6.52 14.74
C THR A 41 4.62 -5.55 13.62
N SER A 42 3.86 -4.47 13.44
CA SER A 42 4.19 -3.42 12.46
C SER A 42 5.33 -2.50 12.92
N ALA A 43 5.65 -2.46 14.22
CA ALA A 43 6.67 -1.58 14.78
C ALA A 43 8.06 -2.24 14.94
N CYS A 44 8.20 -3.54 14.63
CA CYS A 44 9.46 -4.28 14.78
C CYS A 44 10.08 -4.76 13.46
N SER A 45 9.75 -4.13 12.32
CA SER A 45 10.42 -4.41 11.04
C SER A 45 11.50 -3.36 10.73
N GLU A 46 12.43 -3.16 11.65
CA GLU A 46 13.76 -2.62 11.34
C GLU A 46 14.74 -3.80 11.34
N ASP A 47 14.93 -4.40 10.17
CA ASP A 47 16.23 -4.99 9.82
C ASP A 47 16.32 -5.12 8.31
N GLY A 48 17.36 -4.49 7.76
CA GLY A 48 17.55 -4.32 6.34
C GLY A 48 17.83 -5.64 5.63
N THR A 49 17.16 -5.86 4.50
CA THR A 49 17.78 -6.22 3.22
C THR A 49 16.70 -6.37 2.14
N HIS A 50 17.01 -5.87 0.95
CA HIS A 50 16.25 -5.97 -0.31
C HIS A 50 14.99 -5.10 -0.49
N ARG A 51 15.24 -3.93 -1.11
CA ARG A 51 14.44 -3.26 -2.16
C ARG A 51 13.15 -3.97 -2.58
N ARG A 52 12.03 -3.55 -1.98
CA ARG A 52 10.73 -3.33 -2.62
C ARG A 52 9.88 -2.58 -1.61
N ALA A 53 9.86 -1.26 -1.69
CA ALA A 53 8.89 -0.47 -0.94
C ALA A 53 7.53 -0.58 -1.66
N SER A 54 6.83 -1.70 -1.48
CA SER A 54 5.40 -1.74 -1.81
C SER A 54 4.66 -1.00 -0.70
N VAL A 55 4.39 0.29 -0.88
CA VAL A 55 3.50 1.03 0.00
C VAL A 55 2.08 0.57 -0.32
N VAL A 56 1.60 -0.40 0.46
CA VAL A 56 0.26 -0.99 0.28
C VAL A 56 -0.77 -0.03 0.89
N HIS A 57 -1.56 0.65 0.06
CA HIS A 57 -2.69 1.47 0.55
C HIS A 57 -3.73 0.56 1.24
N PRO A 58 -4.19 0.85 2.48
CA PRO A 58 -4.88 -0.14 3.33
C PRO A 58 -6.31 -0.52 2.90
N ILE A 59 -6.89 0.11 1.87
CA ILE A 59 -8.28 -0.11 1.45
C ILE A 59 -8.36 -0.85 0.10
N LEU A 60 -7.29 -0.81 -0.69
CA LEU A 60 -7.07 -1.54 -1.95
C LEU A 60 -5.57 -1.75 -2.01
N ARG A 61 -5.08 -3.00 -2.06
CA ARG A 61 -3.64 -3.30 -2.15
C ARG A 61 -3.10 -2.86 -3.52
N MET A 62 -2.96 -1.55 -3.69
CA MET A 62 -2.46 -0.90 -4.89
C MET A 62 -0.93 -0.94 -4.81
N GLU A 63 -0.32 -1.52 -5.83
CA GLU A 63 1.12 -1.59 -5.99
C GLU A 63 1.59 -0.34 -6.71
N VAL A 64 2.51 0.39 -6.09
CA VAL A 64 3.17 1.55 -6.71
C VAL A 64 4.43 1.04 -7.40
N VAL A 65 4.58 1.34 -8.69
CA VAL A 65 5.75 0.94 -9.47
C VAL A 65 6.42 2.17 -10.07
N GLU A 66 7.71 2.32 -9.76
CA GLU A 66 8.54 3.38 -10.32
C GLU A 66 8.90 3.04 -11.78
N ILE A 67 8.62 3.95 -12.70
CA ILE A 67 8.88 3.79 -14.14
C ILE A 67 9.84 4.86 -14.65
N PRO A 68 10.73 4.53 -15.59
CA PRO A 68 11.70 5.48 -16.15
C PRO A 68 11.08 6.43 -17.19
N SER A 69 10.00 5.99 -17.84
CA SER A 69 9.29 6.72 -18.90
C SER A 69 7.91 6.09 -19.10
N GLU A 70 7.08 6.66 -19.98
CA GLU A 70 5.84 6.00 -20.40
C GLU A 70 6.12 4.62 -21.01
N GLY A 71 5.25 3.66 -20.70
CA GLY A 71 5.33 2.29 -21.18
C GLY A 71 4.26 1.98 -22.20
N LYS A 72 4.52 0.97 -23.05
CA LYS A 72 3.57 0.43 -24.02
C LYS A 72 3.27 -1.02 -23.69
N VAL A 73 1.99 -1.37 -23.64
CA VAL A 73 1.56 -2.76 -23.49
C VAL A 73 1.94 -3.52 -24.76
N CYS A 74 2.93 -4.40 -24.70
CA CYS A 74 3.37 -5.19 -25.86
C CYS A 74 2.74 -6.59 -25.87
N TRP A 75 2.25 -7.07 -24.72
CA TRP A 75 1.57 -8.36 -24.63
C TRP A 75 0.51 -8.35 -23.53
N LEU A 76 -0.64 -8.96 -23.81
CA LEU A 76 -1.80 -9.02 -22.93
C LEU A 76 -2.54 -10.34 -23.13
N GLN A 77 -2.74 -11.08 -22.04
CA GLN A 77 -3.60 -12.25 -21.99
C GLN A 77 -4.57 -12.11 -20.83
N GLY A 78 -5.88 -12.17 -21.12
CA GLY A 78 -6.94 -11.95 -20.14
C GLY A 78 -7.49 -10.52 -20.17
N ASP A 79 -8.23 -10.16 -19.12
CA ASP A 79 -8.91 -8.86 -19.01
C ASP A 79 -8.11 -7.88 -18.16
N ALA A 80 -7.83 -6.71 -18.72
CA ALA A 80 -7.22 -5.61 -18.02
C ALA A 80 -7.91 -4.28 -18.36
N GLU A 81 -7.93 -3.39 -17.38
CA GLU A 81 -8.61 -2.10 -17.42
C GLU A 81 -7.67 -1.01 -16.90
N ILE A 82 -7.74 0.19 -17.44
CA ILE A 82 -6.94 1.34 -16.99
C ILE A 82 -7.84 2.55 -16.76
N LYS A 83 -7.49 3.38 -15.78
CA LYS A 83 -8.06 4.71 -15.60
C LYS A 83 -6.97 5.69 -15.18
N LYS A 84 -7.17 6.98 -15.43
CA LYS A 84 -6.38 8.01 -14.78
C LYS A 84 -6.86 8.20 -13.35
N LYS A 85 -5.97 8.55 -12.43
CA LYS A 85 -6.28 8.82 -11.02
C LYS A 85 -7.42 9.82 -10.83
N GLU A 86 -7.46 10.86 -11.65
CA GLU A 86 -8.49 11.92 -11.62
C GLU A 86 -9.81 11.51 -12.29
N ILE A 87 -9.79 10.47 -13.13
CA ILE A 87 -10.95 10.05 -13.92
C ILE A 87 -11.53 8.77 -13.30
N ASN A 88 -12.75 8.83 -12.77
CA ASN A 88 -13.39 7.67 -12.18
C ASN A 88 -14.07 6.75 -13.20
N LYS A 89 -13.41 6.47 -14.32
CA LYS A 89 -13.93 5.58 -15.38
C LYS A 89 -12.81 4.71 -15.93
N TYR A 90 -12.98 3.41 -15.80
CA TYR A 90 -12.10 2.43 -16.41
C TYR A 90 -12.40 2.28 -17.91
N ARG A 91 -11.33 2.13 -18.70
CA ARG A 91 -11.38 1.69 -20.10
C ARG A 91 -10.60 0.39 -20.23
N LYS A 92 -10.99 -0.48 -21.16
CA LYS A 92 -10.21 -1.69 -21.46
C LYS A 92 -8.87 -1.30 -22.06
N ILE A 93 -7.83 -2.08 -21.77
CA ILE A 93 -6.55 -1.96 -22.46
C ILE A 93 -6.42 -3.03 -23.53
N GLU A 94 -5.67 -2.68 -24.56
CA GLU A 94 -5.29 -3.56 -25.67
C GLU A 94 -3.78 -3.49 -25.90
N ILE A 95 -3.25 -4.42 -26.69
CA ILE A 95 -1.85 -4.37 -27.12
C ILE A 95 -1.63 -3.04 -27.87
N GLY A 96 -0.62 -2.30 -27.45
CA GLY A 96 -0.29 -0.97 -27.94
C GLY A 96 -0.79 0.17 -27.06
N THR A 97 -1.59 -0.10 -26.03
CA THR A 97 -2.02 0.92 -25.05
C THR A 97 -0.81 1.51 -24.34
N ILE A 98 -0.78 2.84 -24.24
CA ILE A 98 0.24 3.57 -23.48
C ILE A 98 -0.20 3.68 -22.01
N VAL A 99 0.76 3.45 -21.12
CA VAL A 99 0.65 3.51 -19.66
C VAL A 99 1.67 4.51 -19.17
N GLY A 100 1.24 5.49 -18.38
CA GLY A 100 2.12 6.53 -17.86
C GLY A 100 1.88 6.82 -16.39
N GLU A 101 2.47 7.90 -15.91
CA GLU A 101 2.27 8.38 -14.54
C GLU A 101 0.79 8.63 -14.24
N ASP A 102 0.42 8.35 -12.97
CA ASP A 102 -0.94 8.45 -12.43
C ASP A 102 -2.00 7.59 -13.13
N ASP A 103 -1.60 6.67 -14.01
CA ASP A 103 -2.50 5.62 -14.48
C ASP A 103 -2.65 4.54 -13.41
N ILE A 104 -3.90 4.14 -13.18
CA ILE A 104 -4.26 3.01 -12.34
C ILE A 104 -4.68 1.87 -13.27
N LEU A 105 -3.79 0.89 -13.38
CA LEU A 105 -3.99 -0.35 -14.10
C LEU A 105 -4.63 -1.39 -13.18
N ARG A 106 -5.77 -1.95 -13.59
CA ARG A 106 -6.44 -3.07 -12.97
C ARG A 106 -6.25 -4.31 -13.83
N LEU A 107 -5.52 -5.28 -13.32
CA LEU A 107 -5.37 -6.61 -13.91
C LEU A 107 -6.37 -7.54 -13.23
N LYS A 108 -7.29 -8.15 -13.98
CA LYS A 108 -8.22 -9.12 -13.39
C LYS A 108 -7.49 -10.43 -13.08
N ARG A 109 -8.06 -11.23 -12.18
CA ARG A 109 -7.57 -12.59 -11.87
C ARG A 109 -7.17 -13.37 -13.13
N GLY A 110 -5.97 -13.94 -13.12
CA GLY A 110 -5.42 -14.74 -14.23
C GLY A 110 -4.92 -13.93 -15.43
N CYS A 111 -5.00 -12.59 -15.38
CA CYS A 111 -4.45 -11.73 -16.42
C CYS A 111 -2.93 -11.73 -16.37
N VAL A 112 -2.32 -11.76 -17.55
CA VAL A 112 -0.86 -11.67 -17.73
C VAL A 112 -0.58 -10.50 -18.66
N THR A 113 0.36 -9.63 -18.29
CA THR A 113 0.68 -8.42 -19.07
C THR A 113 2.17 -8.19 -19.15
N ARG A 114 2.63 -7.66 -20.29
CA ARG A 114 3.97 -7.13 -20.47
C ARG A 114 3.90 -5.68 -20.94
N ILE A 115 4.62 -4.82 -20.24
CA ILE A 115 4.75 -3.39 -20.55
C ILE A 115 6.22 -3.11 -20.82
N GLU A 116 6.54 -2.57 -21.98
CA GLU A 116 7.90 -2.16 -22.38
C GLU A 116 8.02 -0.63 -22.31
N PHE A 117 9.14 -0.16 -21.76
CA PHE A 117 9.43 1.26 -21.58
C PHE A 117 10.42 1.78 -22.61
N GLY A 118 10.50 3.10 -22.77
CA GLY A 118 11.37 3.73 -23.77
C GLY A 118 12.86 3.45 -23.59
N ASP A 119 13.31 3.07 -22.39
CA ASP A 119 14.69 2.69 -22.08
C ASP A 119 14.98 1.20 -22.34
N GLY A 120 14.00 0.44 -22.83
CA GLY A 120 14.10 -1.00 -23.06
C GLY A 120 13.85 -1.86 -21.82
N SER A 121 13.61 -1.26 -20.64
CA SER A 121 13.15 -2.00 -19.47
C SER A 121 11.72 -2.52 -19.70
N GLN A 122 11.35 -3.57 -18.97
CA GLN A 122 10.03 -4.17 -19.08
C GLN A 122 9.48 -4.59 -17.71
N ILE A 123 8.17 -4.46 -17.55
CA ILE A 123 7.42 -5.05 -16.45
C ILE A 123 6.63 -6.23 -17.00
N ILE A 124 6.72 -7.36 -16.31
CA ILE A 124 5.93 -8.56 -16.60
C ILE A 124 5.10 -8.85 -15.35
N ASN A 125 3.78 -8.87 -15.49
CA ASN A 125 2.87 -9.33 -14.46
C ASN A 125 2.42 -10.74 -14.79
N GLU A 126 2.82 -11.68 -13.93
CA GLU A 126 2.41 -13.08 -13.98
C GLU A 126 0.93 -13.27 -13.57
N PRO A 127 0.29 -14.38 -13.96
CA PRO A 127 -1.09 -14.66 -13.58
C PRO A 127 -1.21 -14.82 -12.07
N GLN A 128 -2.26 -14.22 -11.50
CA GLN A 128 -2.48 -14.15 -10.05
C GLN A 128 -3.92 -14.53 -9.71
N ASP A 129 -4.16 -15.07 -8.51
CA ASP A 129 -5.46 -15.59 -8.08
C ASP A 129 -6.47 -14.50 -7.65
N LYS A 130 -6.06 -13.23 -7.70
CA LYS A 130 -6.85 -12.07 -7.32
C LYS A 130 -6.63 -10.92 -8.30
N ASP A 131 -7.53 -9.95 -8.28
CA ASP A 131 -7.34 -8.70 -9.01
C ASP A 131 -6.17 -7.90 -8.41
N ILE A 132 -5.38 -7.29 -9.28
CA ILE A 132 -4.23 -6.45 -8.92
C ILE A 132 -4.48 -5.05 -9.43
N TYR A 133 -4.11 -4.08 -8.61
CA TYR A 133 -4.16 -2.67 -8.92
C TYR A 133 -2.74 -2.14 -8.90
N ILE A 134 -2.29 -1.57 -10.01
CA ILE A 134 -0.94 -1.03 -10.17
C ILE A 134 -1.07 0.44 -10.51
N THR A 135 -0.29 1.29 -9.84
CA THR A 135 -0.13 2.70 -10.19
C THR A 135 1.34 2.97 -10.50
N PHE A 136 1.59 3.96 -11.35
CA PHE A 136 2.93 4.26 -11.82
C PHE A 136 3.37 5.66 -11.39
N GLU A 137 4.63 5.77 -10.97
CA GLU A 137 5.28 7.03 -10.60
C GLU A 137 6.62 7.14 -11.35
N PHE A 138 6.99 8.32 -11.85
CA PHE A 138 8.29 8.45 -12.50
C PHE A 138 9.44 8.41 -11.48
N VAL A 139 10.54 7.75 -11.87
CA VAL A 139 11.79 7.79 -11.10
C VAL A 139 12.25 9.24 -11.02
N LYS A 140 12.17 9.85 -9.84
CA LYS A 140 12.73 11.18 -9.60
C LYS A 140 14.24 11.07 -9.62
N THR A 141 14.87 11.51 -10.71
CA THR A 141 16.31 11.78 -10.73
C THR A 141 16.57 12.90 -9.74
N ASN A 142 16.92 12.55 -8.50
CA ASN A 142 17.47 13.51 -7.56
C ASN A 142 18.68 14.17 -8.22
N ASN A 143 18.57 15.48 -8.46
CA ASN A 143 19.60 16.32 -9.03
C ASN A 143 20.96 16.00 -8.39
N VAL A 144 21.84 15.34 -9.15
CA VAL A 144 23.28 15.40 -8.86
C VAL A 144 23.69 16.84 -9.19
N PRO A 145 24.19 17.63 -8.22
CA PRO A 145 24.65 18.99 -8.50
C PRO A 145 25.81 18.93 -9.51
N LYS A 146 25.74 19.81 -10.51
CA LYS A 146 26.76 20.01 -11.54
C LYS A 146 28.12 20.37 -10.96
#